data_AF-A0A285NFG4-F1
#
_entry.id   AF-A0A285NFG4-F1
#
_cell.length_a   1.000
_cell.length_b   1.000
_cell.length_c   1.000
_cell.angle_alpha   90.00
_cell.angle_beta   90.00
_cell.angle_gamma   90.00
#
_symmetry.space_group_name_H-M   'P 1'
#
loop_
_entity.id
_entity.type
_entity.pdbx_description
1 polymer ?
#
loop_
_entity_poly.entity_id
_entity_poly.type
_entity_poly.pdbx_seq_one_letter_code
_entity_poly.pdbx_strand_id
1 'polypeptide(L)'
;MIREKVYLDNKEVVYIRKVLLEKGIRPIDLARKLGVNTSTIYKILNGSTRSKRIALAIEDYLGVPNLFPYAHQDTSSSFDNKNTEQNLTKTLKNTNNSQEKTENLIANKN
;
A
#
# COMPACT_ATOMS: atom_id res chain seq x y z
N MET A 1 11.13 -24.87 17.99
CA MET A 1 11.39 -23.41 18.03
C MET A 1 10.98 -22.83 16.67
N ILE A 2 9.84 -22.15 16.60
CA ILE A 2 9.32 -21.58 15.35
C ILE A 2 10.09 -20.28 15.09
N ARG A 3 10.76 -20.15 13.94
CA ARG A 3 11.38 -18.87 13.54
C ARG A 3 10.27 -17.91 13.15
N GLU A 4 10.18 -16.76 13.82
CA GLU A 4 9.27 -15.69 13.42
C GLU A 4 9.60 -15.24 11.99
N LYS A 5 8.56 -15.03 11.19
CA LYS A 5 8.70 -14.52 9.83
C LYS A 5 9.08 -13.04 9.91
N VAL A 6 10.25 -12.69 9.39
CA VAL A 6 10.76 -11.32 9.35
C VAL A 6 10.54 -10.74 7.94
N TYR A 7 10.03 -9.51 7.88
CA TYR A 7 9.67 -8.80 6.64
C TYR A 7 10.63 -7.66 6.30
N LEU A 8 11.61 -7.39 7.17
CA LEU A 8 12.65 -6.40 6.94
C LEU A 8 14.03 -7.02 7.21
N ASP A 9 14.97 -6.75 6.33
CA ASP A 9 16.37 -7.07 6.56
C ASP A 9 16.97 -6.18 7.65
N ASN A 10 18.01 -6.66 8.32
CA ASN A 10 18.66 -5.89 9.39
C ASN A 10 19.15 -4.52 8.90
N LYS A 11 19.60 -4.42 7.64
CA LYS A 11 20.00 -3.15 7.02
C LYS A 11 18.83 -2.16 6.94
N GLU A 12 17.64 -2.64 6.58
CA GLU A 12 16.44 -1.83 6.48
C GLU A 12 15.98 -1.37 7.86
N VAL A 13 15.99 -2.26 8.86
CA VAL A 13 15.67 -1.91 10.26
C VAL A 13 16.61 -0.81 10.78
N VAL A 14 17.92 -0.95 10.53
CA VAL A 14 18.92 0.06 10.92
C VAL A 14 18.65 1.38 10.20
N TYR A 15 18.36 1.34 8.89
CA TYR A 15 18.06 2.53 8.12
C TYR A 15 16.80 3.26 8.63
N ILE A 16 15.71 2.54 8.87
CA ILE A 16 14.47 3.10 9.44
C ILE A 16 14.75 3.80 10.77
N ARG A 17 15.52 3.17 11.67
CA ARG A 17 15.87 3.77 12.96
C ARG A 17 16.70 5.04 12.80
N LYS A 18 17.63 5.05 11.83
CA LYS A 18 18.42 6.23 11.50
C LYS A 18 17.52 7.39 11.03
N VAL A 19 16.58 7.12 10.13
CA VAL A 19 15.62 8.14 9.65
C VAL A 19 14.78 8.72 10.79
N LEU A 20 14.31 7.86 11.72
CA LEU A 20 13.57 8.33 12.90
C LEU A 20 14.41 9.24 13.79
N LEU A 21 15.66 8.88 14.01
CA LEU A 21 16.60 9.67 14.81
C LEU A 21 16.90 11.02 14.16
N GLU A 22 17.19 11.03 12.85
CA GLU A 22 17.45 12.26 12.09
C GLU A 22 16.28 13.23 12.10
N LYS A 23 15.05 12.71 12.15
CA LYS A 23 13.83 13.53 12.24
C LYS A 23 13.41 13.86 13.67
N GLY A 24 14.13 13.36 14.67
CA GLY A 24 13.79 13.56 16.09
C GLY A 24 12.45 12.94 16.51
N ILE A 25 11.99 11.90 15.81
CA ILE A 25 10.68 11.28 16.02
C ILE A 25 10.85 9.98 16.80
N ARG A 26 10.13 9.84 17.91
CA ARG A 26 10.13 8.59 18.67
C ARG A 26 9.01 7.66 18.18
N PRO A 27 9.17 6.33 18.30
CA PRO A 27 8.12 5.37 17.95
C PRO A 27 6.77 5.62 18.65
N ILE A 28 6.78 6.15 19.87
CA ILE A 28 5.57 6.52 20.60
C ILE A 28 4.83 7.72 19.99
N ASP A 29 5.57 8.63 19.37
CA ASP A 29 4.99 9.80 18.71
C ASP A 29 4.29 9.38 17.41
N LEU A 30 4.87 8.42 16.67
CA LEU A 30 4.20 7.76 15.54
C LEU A 30 2.92 7.05 15.97
N ALA A 31 2.98 6.29 17.07
CA ALA A 31 1.83 5.55 17.59
C ALA A 31 0.66 6.50 17.90
N ARG A 32 0.95 7.60 18.60
CA ARG A 32 -0.03 8.64 18.93
C ARG A 32 -0.58 9.31 17.68
N LYS A 33 0.29 9.68 16.73
CA LYS A 33 -0.11 10.38 15.51
C LYS A 33 -1.00 9.52 14.61
N LEU A 34 -0.70 8.22 14.52
CA LEU A 34 -1.40 7.27 13.66
C LEU A 34 -2.59 6.59 14.35
N GLY A 35 -2.82 6.85 15.65
CA GLY A 35 -3.89 6.23 16.42
C GLY A 35 -3.73 4.71 16.55
N VAL A 36 -2.49 4.22 16.64
CA VAL A 36 -2.19 2.79 16.76
C VAL A 36 -1.43 2.49 18.05
N ASN A 37 -1.48 1.24 18.50
CA ASN A 37 -0.74 0.83 19.69
C ASN A 37 0.77 0.90 19.44
N THR A 38 1.52 1.41 20.41
CA THR A 38 2.99 1.51 20.35
C THR A 38 3.66 0.17 20.06
N SER A 39 3.14 -0.93 20.60
CA SER A 39 3.65 -2.29 20.31
C SER A 39 3.54 -2.64 18.82
N THR A 40 2.50 -2.17 18.14
CA THR A 40 2.31 -2.39 16.70
C THR A 40 3.36 -1.61 15.91
N ILE A 41 3.65 -0.36 16.29
CA ILE A 41 4.74 0.41 15.68
C ILE A 41 6.07 -0.32 15.84
N TYR A 42 6.43 -0.78 17.04
CA TYR A 42 7.67 -1.53 17.24
C TYR A 42 7.74 -2.79 16.37
N LYS A 43 6.65 -3.56 16.27
CA LYS A 43 6.60 -4.74 15.40
C LYS A 43 6.78 -4.40 13.92
N ILE A 44 6.25 -3.27 13.47
CA ILE A 44 6.40 -2.77 12.09
C ILE A 44 7.87 -2.34 11.84
N LEU A 45 8.43 -1.52 12.73
CA LEU A 45 9.79 -0.99 12.61
C LEU A 45 10.86 -2.08 12.67
N ASN A 46 10.59 -3.16 13.39
CA ASN A 46 11.48 -4.32 13.48
C ASN A 46 11.17 -5.40 12.43
N GLY A 47 10.17 -5.21 11.58
CA GLY A 47 9.82 -6.16 10.52
C GLY A 47 9.17 -7.45 11.04
N SER A 48 8.67 -7.51 12.27
CA SER A 48 7.92 -8.66 12.81
C SER A 48 6.45 -8.68 12.32
N THR A 49 5.99 -7.61 11.66
CA THR A 49 4.64 -7.48 11.09
C THR A 49 4.67 -6.62 9.84
N ARG A 50 3.78 -6.91 8.88
CA ARG A 50 3.76 -6.30 7.53
C ARG A 50 2.49 -5.51 7.21
N SER A 51 1.99 -4.67 8.11
CA SER A 51 0.80 -3.87 7.81
C SER A 51 1.13 -2.78 6.78
N LYS A 52 0.80 -3.02 5.50
CA LYS A 52 0.98 -2.06 4.40
C LYS A 52 0.38 -0.70 4.73
N ARG A 53 -0.83 -0.67 5.29
CA ARG A 53 -1.51 0.58 5.69
C ARG A 53 -0.70 1.41 6.68
N ILE A 54 -0.13 0.77 7.71
CA ILE A 54 0.64 1.48 8.75
C ILE A 54 2.01 1.88 8.21
N ALA A 55 2.66 0.99 7.44
CA ALA A 55 3.95 1.27 6.82
C ALA A 55 3.88 2.52 5.92
N LEU A 56 2.90 2.58 5.02
CA LEU A 56 2.68 3.74 4.15
C LEU A 56 2.35 5.00 4.96
N ALA A 57 1.52 4.90 6.00
CA ALA A 57 1.22 6.06 6.84
C ALA A 57 2.45 6.59 7.60
N ILE A 58 3.41 5.72 7.95
CA ILE A 58 4.70 6.14 8.51
C ILE A 58 5.53 6.85 7.42
N GLU A 59 5.62 6.31 6.21
CA GLU A 59 6.31 6.95 5.08
C GLU A 59 5.76 8.34 4.79
N ASP A 60 4.45 8.48 4.71
CA ASP A 60 3.76 9.75 4.48
C ASP A 60 4.06 10.75 5.59
N TYR A 61 4.01 10.31 6.86
CA TYR A 61 4.31 11.17 8.00
C TYR A 61 5.78 11.62 8.03
N LEU A 62 6.70 10.73 7.66
CA LEU A 62 8.12 11.05 7.60
C LEU A 62 8.49 11.81 6.32
N GLY A 63 7.66 11.78 5.28
CA GLY A 63 8.00 12.27 3.94
C GLY A 63 9.15 11.49 3.31
N VAL A 64 9.25 10.18 3.58
CA VAL A 64 10.31 9.30 3.06
C VAL A 64 9.65 8.11 2.39
N PRO A 65 9.53 8.12 1.04
CA PRO A 65 8.92 7.02 0.31
C PRO A 65 9.82 5.78 0.30
N ASN A 66 9.23 4.60 0.09
CA ASN A 66 9.95 3.32 -0.05
C ASN A 66 10.81 2.94 1.17
N LEU A 67 10.41 3.42 2.35
CA LEU A 67 11.07 3.07 3.61
C LEU A 67 10.78 1.61 4.02
N PHE A 68 9.63 1.08 3.60
CA PHE A 68 9.22 -0.31 3.81
C PHE A 68 8.99 -0.98 2.45
N PRO A 69 9.99 -1.67 1.87
CA PRO A 69 9.88 -2.23 0.52
C PRO A 69 8.70 -3.19 0.34
N TYR A 70 8.36 -3.98 1.37
CA TYR A 70 7.20 -4.87 1.34
C TYR A 70 5.86 -4.15 1.18
N ALA A 71 5.77 -2.85 1.49
CA ALA A 71 4.54 -2.08 1.36
C ALA A 71 4.25 -1.72 -0.10
N HIS A 72 5.27 -1.70 -0.95
CA HIS A 72 5.18 -1.30 -2.37
C HIS A 72 5.21 -2.48 -3.34
N GLN A 73 5.46 -3.68 -2.84
CA GLN A 73 5.30 -4.90 -3.64
C GLN A 73 3.81 -5.12 -3.90
N ASP A 74 3.40 -4.95 -5.16
CA ASP A 74 2.10 -5.43 -5.61
C ASP A 74 2.06 -6.93 -5.45
N THR A 75 1.02 -7.43 -4.79
CA THR A 75 0.81 -8.87 -4.52
C THR A 75 0.43 -9.64 -5.78
N SER A 76 0.85 -9.21 -6.97
CA SER A 76 0.61 -9.90 -8.23
C SER A 76 1.38 -11.22 -8.38
N SER A 77 2.17 -11.63 -7.37
CA SER A 77 2.89 -12.90 -7.36
C SER A 77 2.64 -13.74 -6.09
N SER A 78 1.44 -14.32 -5.97
CA SER A 78 1.20 -15.67 -5.41
C SER A 78 -0.29 -15.94 -5.21
N PHE A 79 -1.04 -15.95 -6.32
CA PHE A 79 -2.00 -17.01 -6.54
C PHE A 79 -1.64 -17.60 -7.88
N ASP A 80 -0.89 -18.71 -7.89
CA ASP A 80 -0.90 -19.65 -9.00
C ASP A 80 -2.33 -20.20 -9.11
N ASN A 81 -3.22 -19.41 -9.69
CA ASN A 81 -4.52 -19.88 -10.12
C ASN A 81 -4.43 -20.00 -11.64
N LYS A 82 -4.30 -21.23 -12.11
CA LYS A 82 -4.32 -21.62 -13.53
C LYS A 82 -5.68 -21.31 -14.19
N ASN A 83 -6.10 -20.05 -14.22
CA ASN A 83 -7.31 -19.59 -14.91
C ASN A 83 -7.14 -18.14 -15.38
N THR A 84 -5.99 -17.87 -16.00
CA THR A 84 -5.75 -16.66 -16.80
C THR A 84 -6.36 -16.90 -18.17
N GLU A 85 -7.50 -16.28 -18.49
CA GLU A 85 -7.83 -15.78 -19.86
C GLU A 85 -9.25 -15.22 -20.07
N GLN A 86 -10.19 -15.24 -19.10
CA GLN A 86 -11.60 -14.92 -19.43
C GLN A 86 -12.19 -13.61 -18.90
N ASN A 87 -11.47 -12.75 -18.16
CA ASN A 87 -12.09 -11.56 -17.55
C ASN A 87 -11.56 -10.19 -18.02
N LEU A 88 -10.60 -10.12 -18.95
CA LEU A 88 -10.18 -8.82 -19.54
C LEU A 88 -11.12 -8.31 -20.65
N THR A 89 -12.05 -9.13 -21.16
CA THR A 89 -12.94 -8.75 -22.27
C THR A 89 -14.28 -8.15 -21.84
N LYS A 90 -14.60 -8.11 -20.55
CA LYS A 90 -15.88 -7.56 -20.04
C LYS A 90 -15.80 -6.11 -19.58
N THR A 91 -14.64 -5.62 -19.15
CA THR A 91 -14.52 -4.24 -18.62
C THR A 91 -14.31 -3.18 -19.71
N LEU A 92 -13.81 -3.56 -20.89
CA LEU A 92 -13.63 -2.66 -22.05
C LEU A 92 -14.86 -2.54 -22.96
N LYS A 93 -15.90 -3.36 -22.76
CA LYS A 93 -17.15 -3.29 -23.54
C LYS A 93 -18.22 -2.38 -22.94
N ASN A 94 -18.02 -1.87 -21.72
CA ASN A 94 -19.07 -1.13 -21.00
C ASN A 94 -18.89 0.40 -21.01
N THR A 95 -17.87 0.93 -21.68
CA THR A 95 -17.61 2.38 -21.76
C THR A 95 -18.07 2.99 -23.10
N ASN A 96 -18.40 2.18 -24.09
CA ASN A 96 -18.76 2.67 -25.44
C ASN A 96 -20.26 2.87 -25.68
N ASN A 97 -21.13 2.65 -24.69
CA ASN A 97 -22.59 2.76 -24.84
C ASN A 97 -23.24 3.98 -24.15
N SER A 98 -22.46 4.90 -23.59
CA SER A 98 -22.99 6.09 -22.90
C SER A 98 -22.77 7.40 -23.65
N GLN A 99 -22.16 7.39 -24.85
CA GLN A 99 -21.91 8.60 -25.63
C GLN A 99 -22.81 8.78 -26.86
N GLU A 100 -23.52 7.74 -27.33
CA GLU A 100 -24.41 7.86 -28.50
C GLU A 100 -25.83 8.39 -28.19
N LYS A 101 -26.20 8.59 -26.91
CA LYS A 101 -27.56 9.01 -26.55
C LYS A 101 -27.75 10.53 -26.39
N THR A 102 -26.68 11.32 -26.43
CA THR A 102 -26.75 12.79 -26.29
C THR A 102 -26.72 13.56 -27.60
N GLU A 103 -26.33 12.94 -28.71
CA GLU A 103 -26.26 13.63 -30.02
C GLU A 103 -27.60 13.57 -30.80
N ASN A 104 -28.44 12.55 -30.57
CA ASN A 104 -29.73 12.42 -31.27
C ASN A 104 -30.90 13.22 -30.66
N LEU A 105 -30.70 13.97 -29.57
CA LEU A 105 -31.73 14.87 -29.03
C LEU A 105 -31.63 16.32 -29.56
N ILE A 106 -30.51 16.68 -30.19
CA ILE A 106 -30.27 18.03 -30.73
C ILE A 106 -30.81 18.15 -32.17
N ALA A 107 -31.02 17.04 -32.87
CA ALA A 107 -31.47 17.02 -34.27
C ALA A 107 -33.01 17.05 -34.47
N ASN A 108 -33.82 17.00 -33.40
CA ASN A 108 -35.30 17.03 -33.48
C ASN A 108 -35.92 18.29 -32.83
N LYS A 109 -35.18 19.40 -32.88
CA LYS A 109 -35.72 20.75 -32.70
C LYS A 109 -35.28 21.61 -33.88
N ASN A 110 -35.96 21.42 -35.00
CA ASN A 110 -36.20 22.43 -36.05
C ASN A 110 -37.39 21.97 -36.89
#